data_AF-A0A969B3P4-F1
#
_entry.id   AF-A0A969B3P4-F1
#
_cell.length_a   1.000
_cell.length_b   1.000
_cell.length_c   1.000
_cell.angle_alpha   90.00
_cell.angle_beta   90.00
_cell.angle_gamma   90.00
#
_symmetry.space_group_name_H-M   'P 1'
#
loop_
_entity.id
_entity.type
_entity.pdbx_description
1 polymer ?
#
loop_
_entity_poly.entity_id
_entity_poly.type
_entity_poly.pdbx_seq_one_letter_code
_entity_poly.pdbx_strand_id
1 'polypeptide(L)'
;LAYQLVNTIRHMLKEHGINHDWKNIVRIMNTQKIQSVLLNTKTKQMCLRKPSRPINEVLEIYQATGAKSMIADQKKYVVYH
;
A
#
# COMPACT_ATOMS: atom_id res chain seq x y z
N LEU A 1 -22.58 3.40 -3.00
CA LEU A 1 -21.35 3.68 -2.22
C LEU A 1 -20.07 3.56 -3.05
N ALA A 2 -19.75 2.42 -3.65
CA ALA A 2 -18.48 2.22 -4.36
C ALA A 2 -18.21 3.29 -5.43
N TYR A 3 -19.20 3.63 -6.25
CA TYR A 3 -19.08 4.69 -7.26
C TYR A 3 -18.76 6.07 -6.67
N GLN A 4 -19.40 6.44 -5.56
CA GLN A 4 -19.14 7.71 -4.88
C GLN A 4 -17.69 7.76 -4.37
N LEU A 5 -17.19 6.66 -3.79
CA LEU A 5 -15.81 6.57 -3.32
C LEU A 5 -14.79 6.70 -4.47
N VAL A 6 -15.06 6.05 -5.60
CA VAL A 6 -14.20 6.15 -6.79
C VAL A 6 -14.23 7.58 -7.35
N ASN A 7 -15.40 8.22 -7.35
CA ASN A 7 -15.53 9.61 -7.79
C ASN A 7 -14.78 10.57 -6.87
N THR A 8 -14.88 10.43 -5.55
CA THR A 8 -14.16 11.30 -4.61
C THR A 8 -12.65 11.17 -4.78
N ILE A 9 -12.12 9.94 -4.87
CA ILE A 9 -10.69 9.70 -5.13
C ILE A 9 -10.27 10.35 -6.46
N ARG A 10 -11.08 10.21 -7.51
CA ARG A 10 -10.77 10.83 -8.82
C ARG A 10 -10.79 12.35 -8.76
N HIS A 11 -11.72 12.94 -8.00
CA HIS A 11 -11.76 14.39 -7.80
C HIS A 11 -10.50 14.88 -7.08
N MET A 12 -10.08 14.21 -6.00
CA MET A 12 -8.84 14.54 -5.28
C MET A 12 -7.59 14.43 -6.17
N LEU A 13 -7.51 13.38 -6.99
CA LEU A 13 -6.39 13.19 -7.93
C LEU A 13 -6.37 14.26 -9.02
N LYS A 14 -7.54 14.67 -9.54
CA LYS A 14 -7.65 15.72 -10.55
C LYS A 14 -7.23 17.09 -10.02
N GLU A 15 -7.57 17.42 -8.77
CA GLU A 15 -7.12 18.66 -8.12
C GLU A 15 -5.60 18.76 -8.04
N HIS A 16 -4.90 17.62 -7.94
CA HIS A 16 -3.45 17.53 -7.93
C HIS A 16 -2.83 17.34 -9.32
N GLY A 17 -3.61 17.46 -10.40
CA GLY A 17 -3.12 17.36 -11.79
C GLY A 17 -2.98 15.94 -12.32
N ILE A 18 -3.37 14.91 -11.57
CA ILE A 18 -3.25 13.51 -11.98
C ILE A 18 -4.50 13.10 -12.79
N ASN A 19 -4.39 13.20 -14.11
CA ASN A 19 -5.46 12.85 -15.07
C ASN A 19 -5.31 11.43 -15.64
N HIS A 20 -5.22 10.43 -14.76
CA HIS A 20 -5.20 9.03 -15.18
C HIS A 20 -6.57 8.38 -15.22
N ASP A 21 -6.76 7.46 -16.16
CA ASP A 21 -7.93 6.58 -16.16
C ASP A 21 -7.97 5.72 -14.89
N TRP A 22 -9.18 5.40 -14.44
CA TRP A 22 -9.37 4.58 -13.23
C TRP A 22 -8.61 3.24 -13.30
N LYS A 23 -8.62 2.59 -14.47
CA LYS A 23 -7.85 1.35 -14.69
C LYS A 23 -6.35 1.55 -14.48
N ASN A 24 -5.80 2.69 -14.91
CA ASN A 24 -4.38 2.98 -14.72
C ASN A 24 -4.06 3.30 -13.26
N ILE A 25 -4.93 4.04 -12.55
CA ILE A 25 -4.79 4.30 -11.11
C ILE A 25 -4.75 2.96 -10.35
N VAL A 26 -5.69 2.05 -10.65
CA VAL A 26 -5.71 0.71 -10.05
C VAL A 26 -4.44 -0.08 -10.41
N ARG A 27 -3.97 0.01 -11.65
CA ARG A 27 -2.72 -0.65 -12.09
C ARG A 27 -1.50 -0.16 -11.31
N ILE A 28 -1.35 1.17 -11.17
CA ILE A 28 -0.28 1.83 -10.42
C ILE A 28 -0.34 1.39 -8.96
N MET A 29 -1.50 1.46 -8.32
CA MET A 29 -1.65 1.05 -6.92
C MET A 29 -1.41 -0.45 -6.70
N ASN A 30 -1.73 -1.31 -7.67
CA ASN A 30 -1.46 -2.74 -7.62
C ASN A 30 0.05 -3.10 -7.69
N THR A 31 0.92 -2.17 -8.09
CA THR A 31 2.38 -2.36 -8.01
C THR A 31 2.87 -2.43 -6.56
N GLN A 32 2.15 -1.76 -5.65
CA GLN A 32 2.43 -1.83 -4.24
C GLN A 32 1.81 -3.09 -3.61
N LYS A 33 2.66 -3.93 -3.05
CA LYS A 33 2.27 -5.19 -2.39
C LYS A 33 2.89 -5.29 -1.01
N ILE A 34 2.12 -5.79 -0.06
CA ILE A 34 2.61 -6.16 1.27
C ILE A 34 2.99 -7.63 1.22
N GLN A 35 4.28 -7.92 1.42
CA GLN A 35 4.77 -9.29 1.48
C GLN A 35 4.91 -9.70 2.94
N SER A 36 4.40 -10.89 3.27
CA SER A 36 4.59 -11.52 4.58
C SER A 36 5.60 -12.65 4.43
N VAL A 37 6.74 -12.53 5.10
CA VAL A 37 7.78 -13.57 5.13
C VAL A 37 7.72 -14.27 6.46
N LEU A 38 7.56 -15.59 6.44
CA LEU A 38 7.65 -16.45 7.61
C LEU A 38 9.07 -17.01 7.70
N LEU A 39 9.76 -16.76 8.80
CA LEU A 39 11.10 -17.26 9.07
C LEU A 39 11.03 -18.25 10.23
N ASN A 40 11.32 -19.52 9.94
CA ASN A 40 11.34 -20.58 10.94
C ASN A 40 12.77 -20.75 11.46
N THR A 41 13.02 -20.33 12.70
CA THR A 41 14.25 -20.62 13.43
C THR A 41 14.03 -21.82 14.34
N LYS A 42 15.11 -22.50 14.78
CA LYS A 42 15.04 -23.71 15.64
C LYS A 42 14.13 -23.58 16.88
N THR A 43 13.91 -22.37 17.40
CA THR A 43 13.09 -22.13 18.61
C THR A 43 11.94 -21.14 18.43
N LYS A 44 11.85 -20.43 17.29
CA LYS A 44 10.92 -19.30 17.10
C LYS A 44 10.47 -19.20 15.65
N GLN A 45 9.20 -18.84 15.44
CA GLN A 45 8.71 -18.42 14.13
C GLN A 45 8.56 -16.89 14.12
N MET A 46 9.24 -16.22 13.18
CA MET A 46 9.15 -14.77 12.99
C MET A 46 8.34 -14.48 11.74
N CYS A 47 7.26 -13.72 11.88
CA CYS A 47 6.50 -13.19 10.75
C CYS A 47 6.90 -11.73 10.52
N LEU A 48 7.55 -11.48 9.39
CA LEU A 48 7.93 -10.14 8.94
C LEU A 48 6.96 -9.68 7.86
N ARG A 49 6.24 -8.58 8.10
CA ARG A 49 5.47 -7.91 7.05
C ARG A 49 6.28 -6.74 6.52
N LYS A 50 6.67 -6.82 5.25
CA LYS A 50 7.42 -5.77 4.57
C LYS A 50 6.62 -5.28 3.35
N PRO A 51 6.22 -4.00 3.29
CA PRO A 51 5.68 -3.42 2.07
C PRO A 51 6.76 -3.31 1.00
N SER A 52 6.38 -3.47 -0.25
CA SER A 52 7.24 -3.19 -1.39
C SER A 52 7.57 -1.70 -1.45
N ARG A 53 8.76 -1.35 -1.96
CA ARG A 53 9.14 0.05 -2.15
C ARG A 53 8.15 0.72 -3.13
N PRO A 54 7.53 1.85 -2.76
CA PRO A 54 6.63 2.56 -3.66
C PRO A 54 7.39 3.14 -4.85
N ILE A 55 6.78 3.07 -6.03
CA ILE A 55 7.22 3.84 -7.20
C ILE A 55 6.75 5.31 -7.08
N ASN A 56 7.37 6.22 -7.81
CA ASN A 56 7.08 7.66 -7.75
C ASN A 56 5.59 7.98 -7.96
N GLU A 57 4.96 7.31 -8.93
CA GLU A 57 3.53 7.47 -9.24
C GLU A 57 2.64 7.16 -8.03
N VAL A 58 3.02 6.19 -7.20
CA VAL A 58 2.26 5.83 -5.99
C VAL A 58 2.49 6.86 -4.88
N LEU A 59 3.69 7.42 -4.78
CA LEU A 59 3.98 8.50 -3.84
C LEU A 59 3.14 9.75 -4.16
N GLU A 60 3.02 10.10 -5.44
CA GLU A 60 2.17 11.20 -5.91
C GLU A 60 0.70 10.97 -5.55
N ILE A 61 0.19 9.75 -5.74
CA ILE A 61 -1.19 9.39 -5.35
C ILE A 61 -1.38 9.51 -3.83
N TYR A 62 -0.40 9.12 -3.01
CA TYR A 62 -0.49 9.29 -1.56
C TYR A 62 -0.48 10.74 -1.12
N GLN A 63 0.37 11.56 -1.73
CA GLN A 63 0.40 13.00 -1.47
C GLN A 63 -0.94 13.65 -1.83
N ALA A 64 -1.48 13.31 -3.01
CA ALA A 64 -2.76 13.83 -3.49
C ALA A 64 -3.95 13.42 -2.62
N THR A 65 -3.89 12.23 -2.00
CA THR A 65 -4.95 11.71 -1.14
C THR A 65 -4.75 12.04 0.35
N GLY A 66 -3.64 12.67 0.72
CA GLY A 66 -3.26 12.90 2.13
C GLY A 66 -3.01 11.62 2.93
N ALA A 67 -2.84 10.48 2.24
CA ALA A 67 -2.62 9.19 2.88
C ALA A 67 -1.17 9.05 3.34
N LYS A 68 -0.95 8.39 4.49
CA LYS A 68 0.42 8.06 4.94
C LYS A 68 1.07 7.11 3.92
N SER A 69 2.22 7.51 3.41
CA SER A 69 2.91 6.88 2.29
C SER A 69 3.41 5.46 2.54
N MET A 70 3.48 5.01 3.80
CA MET A 70 3.90 3.65 4.11
C MET A 70 3.31 3.17 5.45
N ILE A 71 2.80 1.93 5.45
CA ILE A 71 2.51 1.20 6.69
C ILE A 71 3.86 0.82 7.30
N ALA A 72 4.06 1.10 8.60
CA ALA A 72 5.30 0.75 9.29
C ALA A 72 5.55 -0.77 9.25
N ASP A 73 6.81 -1.17 9.11
CA ASP A 73 7.22 -2.57 9.18
C ASP A 73 6.78 -3.17 10.53
N GLN A 74 5.92 -4.18 10.47
CA GLN A 74 5.46 -4.90 11.66
C GLN A 74 6.24 -6.22 11.79
N LYS A 75 6.87 -6.41 12.96
CA LYS A 75 7.52 -7.67 13.34
C LYS A 75 6.67 -8.34 14.41
N LYS A 76 6.27 -9.59 14.18
CA LYS A 76 5.58 -10.42 15.18
C LYS A 76 6.42 -11.66 15.49
N TYR A 77 6.54 -11.95 16.78
CA TYR A 77 7.21 -13.14 17.30
C TYR A 77 6.15 -14.15 17.75
N VAL A 78 6.22 -15.37 17.25
CA VAL A 78 5.41 -16.49 17.74
C VAL A 78 6.36 -17.45 18.44
N VAL A 79 6.14 -17.63 19.75
CA VAL A 79 6.88 -18.55 20.61
C VAL A 79 5.95 -19.73 20.91
N TYR A 80 6.42 -20.94 20.66
CA TYR A 80 5.75 -22.16 21.13
C TYR A 80 6.42 -22.59 22.43
N HIS A 81 5.61 -22.93 23.44
CA HIS A 81 6.05 -23.50 24.73
C HIS A 81 6.20 -25.02 24.60
#